data_AF-A0A2P4NXD2-F1
#
_entry.id   AF-A0A2P4NXD2-F1
#
_cell.length_a   1.000
_cell.length_b   1.000
_cell.length_c   1.000
_cell.angle_alpha   90.00
_cell.angle_beta   90.00
_cell.angle_gamma   90.00
#
_symmetry.space_group_name_H-M   'P 1'
#
loop_
_entity.id
_entity.type
_entity.pdbx_description
1 polymer ?
#
loop_
_entity_poly.entity_id
_entity_poly.type
_entity_poly.pdbx_seq_one_letter_code
_entity_poly.pdbx_strand_id
1 'polypeptide(L)'
;MGIAKNSTFNSDMKTWTINEYEILKETISKFIQHIRFFQMTPQEYYYKVRPLGKLLPKEVEEDLLSYFIVPNCKLATKVLPPRKIQYKFGSSILKGTHFNLISYWIDNGQEVLPNPLEDGQYEFNLLLRGSRDGFEPKDFHLKCNNKGATIVIIKLKNLEKMIGGYNPIKWNGSNRFLNSDKSFIFSFSNNLQSSKIILSRVKHDDSAVSDDNDRNQGFGRGDLYIFKQSCKLVNYSTEIHDSENFEIYDYEVFQIIKK
;
A
#
# COMPACT_ATOMS: atom_id res chain seq x y z
N MET A 1 14.51 13.14 17.58
CA MET A 1 13.82 13.21 18.90
C MET A 1 14.79 13.36 20.07
N GLY A 2 15.94 12.66 20.14
CA GLY A 2 16.93 12.86 21.21
C GLY A 2 17.56 14.26 21.21
N ILE A 3 18.07 14.71 20.05
CA ILE A 3 18.64 16.06 19.87
C ILE A 3 17.61 17.16 20.16
N ALA A 4 16.39 17.01 19.66
CA ALA A 4 15.30 17.98 19.89
C ALA A 4 14.83 18.08 21.35
N LYS A 5 15.09 17.06 22.20
CA LYS A 5 14.78 17.11 23.65
C LYS A 5 15.88 17.80 24.47
N ASN A 6 17.06 17.98 23.90
CA ASN A 6 18.18 18.67 24.53
C ASN A 6 18.49 19.93 23.72
N SER A 7 17.77 21.01 24.02
CA SER A 7 17.78 22.29 23.29
C SER A 7 19.12 23.04 23.26
N THR A 8 20.16 22.48 23.89
CA THR A 8 21.52 23.01 23.94
C THR A 8 22.50 22.33 22.97
N PHE A 9 22.11 21.25 22.29
CA PHE A 9 23.02 20.55 21.38
C PHE A 9 23.17 21.25 20.01
N ASN A 10 24.42 21.39 19.56
CA ASN A 10 24.74 21.83 18.21
C ASN A 10 24.22 20.82 17.17
N SER A 11 23.76 21.30 16.01
CA SER A 11 23.30 20.44 14.91
C SER A 11 24.42 19.59 14.28
N ASP A 12 25.69 20.03 14.38
CA ASP A 12 26.82 19.27 13.86
C ASP A 12 27.46 18.36 14.92
N MET A 13 27.23 17.06 14.78
CA MET A 13 27.73 16.00 15.67
C MET A 13 29.27 15.93 15.73
N LYS A 14 30.00 16.51 14.77
CA LYS A 14 31.47 16.59 14.79
C LYS A 14 32.01 17.58 15.81
N THR A 15 31.17 18.50 16.28
CA THR A 15 31.55 19.60 17.18
C THR A 15 31.20 19.33 18.65
N TRP A 16 30.67 18.15 18.95
CA TRP A 16 30.16 17.84 20.28
C TRP A 16 31.27 17.55 21.27
N THR A 17 31.08 18.08 22.48
CA THR A 17 31.91 17.78 23.64
C THR A 17 31.65 16.36 24.15
N ILE A 18 32.62 15.81 24.89
CA ILE A 18 32.51 14.49 25.54
C ILE A 18 31.25 14.41 26.42
N ASN A 19 30.93 15.51 27.12
CA ASN A 19 29.77 15.55 28.02
C ASN A 19 28.44 15.49 27.25
N GLU A 20 28.33 16.20 26.13
CA GLU A 20 27.13 16.14 25.27
C GLU A 20 26.91 14.75 24.69
N TYR A 21 28.02 14.08 24.35
CA TYR A 21 28.01 12.71 23.87
C TYR A 21 27.45 11.73 24.91
N GLU A 22 27.92 11.80 26.15
CA GLU A 22 27.44 10.95 27.24
C GLU A 22 25.96 11.21 27.56
N ILE A 23 25.53 12.48 27.60
CA ILE A 23 24.11 12.82 27.80
C ILE A 23 23.23 12.23 26.70
N LEU A 24 23.65 12.33 25.42
CA LEU A 24 22.89 11.75 24.32
C LEU A 24 22.87 10.21 24.42
N LYS A 25 24.01 9.60 24.72
CA LYS A 25 24.14 8.15 24.87
C LYS A 25 23.19 7.62 25.95
N GLU A 26 23.17 8.25 27.13
CA GLU A 26 22.22 7.92 28.20
C GLU A 26 20.77 8.12 27.76
N THR A 27 20.47 9.22 27.08
CA THR A 27 19.13 9.53 26.59
C THR A 27 18.65 8.48 25.59
N ILE A 28 19.48 8.10 24.62
CA ILE A 28 19.15 7.16 23.55
C ILE A 28 19.10 5.72 24.08
N SER A 29 19.94 5.35 25.05
CA SER A 29 20.05 3.98 25.59
C SER A 29 18.69 3.36 25.93
N LYS A 30 17.78 4.13 26.55
CA LYS A 30 16.44 3.71 26.94
C LYS A 30 15.53 3.36 25.75
N PHE A 31 15.84 3.89 24.57
CA PHE A 31 15.07 3.69 23.34
C PHE A 31 15.69 2.62 22.41
N ILE A 32 16.97 2.27 22.58
CA ILE A 32 17.69 1.32 21.71
C ILE A 32 16.94 -0.02 21.64
N GLN A 33 16.48 -0.52 22.79
CA GLN A 33 15.69 -1.75 22.90
C GLN A 33 14.34 -1.74 22.17
N HIS A 34 13.91 -0.61 21.62
CA HIS A 34 12.67 -0.47 20.86
C HIS A 34 12.90 -0.24 19.36
N ILE A 35 14.16 -0.10 18.92
CA ILE A 35 14.52 0.10 17.51
C ILE A 35 14.72 -1.27 16.84
N ARG A 36 14.11 -1.46 15.67
CA ARG A 36 14.25 -2.70 14.89
C ARG A 36 15.38 -2.58 13.89
N PHE A 37 16.61 -2.51 14.40
CA PHE A 37 17.79 -2.32 13.56
C PHE A 37 17.93 -3.40 12.46
N PHE A 38 17.64 -4.65 12.80
CA PHE A 38 17.74 -5.80 11.87
C PHE A 38 16.69 -5.82 10.75
N GLN A 39 15.72 -4.91 10.76
CA GLN A 39 14.74 -4.74 9.67
C GLN A 39 15.10 -3.59 8.72
N MET A 40 16.17 -2.86 9.02
CA MET A 40 16.65 -1.81 8.14
C MET A 40 17.32 -2.43 6.93
N THR A 41 17.26 -1.72 5.80
CA THR A 41 18.08 -2.06 4.64
C THR A 41 19.57 -1.78 4.92
N PRO A 42 20.51 -2.41 4.19
CA PRO A 42 21.93 -2.11 4.31
C PRO A 42 22.24 -0.61 4.12
N GLN A 43 21.52 0.04 3.20
CA GLN A 43 21.65 1.47 2.94
C GLN A 43 21.22 2.32 4.16
N GLU A 44 20.09 2.01 4.77
CA GLU A 44 19.63 2.72 5.97
C GLU A 44 20.57 2.52 7.15
N TYR A 45 21.06 1.30 7.37
CA TYR A 45 22.08 1.04 8.37
C TYR A 45 23.33 1.88 8.12
N TYR A 46 23.87 1.83 6.91
CA TYR A 46 25.13 2.48 6.56
C TYR A 46 25.08 4.00 6.74
N TYR A 47 24.01 4.66 6.29
CA TYR A 47 23.91 6.12 6.34
C TYR A 47 23.32 6.66 7.64
N LYS A 48 22.46 5.90 8.35
CA LYS A 48 21.71 6.43 9.51
C LYS A 48 22.15 5.84 10.85
N VAL A 49 22.61 4.60 10.89
CA VAL A 49 22.92 3.89 12.14
C VAL A 49 24.43 3.80 12.38
N ARG A 50 25.19 3.36 11.37
CA ARG A 50 26.65 3.20 11.45
C ARG A 50 27.38 4.46 11.93
N PRO A 51 27.04 5.69 11.51
CA PRO A 51 27.70 6.90 12.02
C PRO A 51 27.48 7.14 13.51
N LEU A 52 26.40 6.56 14.06
CA LEU A 52 26.01 6.65 15.46
C LEU A 52 26.47 5.44 16.29
N GLY A 53 27.28 4.53 15.72
CA GLY A 53 27.62 3.24 16.33
C GLY A 53 28.15 3.35 17.76
N LYS A 54 29.01 4.34 18.04
CA LYS A 54 29.56 4.62 19.37
C LYS A 54 28.49 4.93 20.46
N LEU A 55 27.26 5.31 20.06
CA LEU A 55 26.15 5.59 20.98
C LEU A 55 25.39 4.31 21.37
N LEU A 56 25.66 3.20 20.67
CA LEU A 56 25.04 1.90 20.89
C LEU A 56 25.81 1.12 21.96
N PRO A 57 25.15 0.21 22.70
CA PRO A 57 25.83 -0.83 23.45
C PRO A 57 26.75 -1.63 22.52
N LYS A 58 27.94 -1.97 22.99
CA LYS A 58 28.95 -2.70 22.19
C LYS A 58 28.38 -3.96 21.56
N GLU A 59 27.60 -4.73 22.32
CA GLU A 59 26.95 -5.96 21.83
C GLU A 59 26.02 -5.71 20.63
N VAL A 60 25.24 -4.62 20.67
CA VAL A 60 24.33 -4.24 19.58
C VAL A 60 25.13 -3.77 18.36
N GLU A 61 26.20 -3.01 18.57
CA GLU A 61 27.07 -2.54 17.48
C GLU A 61 27.75 -3.70 16.75
N GLU A 62 28.32 -4.65 17.49
CA GLU A 62 28.97 -5.85 16.94
C GLU A 62 27.97 -6.74 16.17
N ASP A 63 26.80 -6.99 16.75
CA ASP A 63 25.74 -7.76 16.10
C ASP A 63 25.27 -7.09 14.80
N LEU A 64 25.14 -5.76 14.77
CA LEU A 64 24.75 -5.04 13.57
C LEU A 64 25.82 -5.10 12.47
N LEU A 65 27.09 -4.95 12.85
CA LEU A 65 28.19 -5.12 11.90
C LEU A 65 28.18 -6.53 11.32
N SER A 66 28.05 -7.56 12.16
CA SER A 66 28.03 -8.94 11.71
C SER A 66 26.84 -9.22 10.78
N TYR A 67 25.64 -8.74 11.13
CA TYR A 67 24.41 -8.92 10.35
C TYR A 67 24.48 -8.34 8.94
N PHE A 68 25.03 -7.13 8.78
CA PHE A 68 25.07 -6.47 7.48
C PHE A 68 26.29 -6.84 6.61
N ILE A 69 27.27 -7.57 7.16
CA ILE A 69 28.52 -7.93 6.46
C ILE A 69 28.65 -9.43 6.24
N VAL A 70 28.26 -10.26 7.21
CA VAL A 70 28.51 -11.70 7.24
C VAL A 70 27.20 -12.47 7.01
N PRO A 71 27.08 -13.24 5.92
CA PRO A 71 25.92 -14.10 5.70
C PRO A 71 25.76 -15.14 6.82
N ASN A 72 24.52 -15.34 7.29
CA ASN A 72 24.16 -16.34 8.31
C ASN A 72 24.91 -16.22 9.65
N CYS A 73 25.28 -15.00 10.05
CA CYS A 73 25.88 -14.75 11.36
C CYS A 73 24.94 -15.17 12.52
N LYS A 74 25.53 -15.59 13.65
CA LYS A 74 24.79 -15.79 14.89
C LYS A 74 24.78 -14.48 15.69
N LEU A 75 23.61 -14.03 16.09
CA LEU A 75 23.41 -12.81 16.85
C LEU A 75 23.23 -13.13 18.33
N ALA A 76 23.85 -12.32 19.21
CA ALA A 76 23.68 -12.44 20.65
C ALA A 76 22.43 -11.70 21.15
N THR A 77 22.08 -10.60 20.48
CA THR A 77 20.97 -9.72 20.84
C THR A 77 19.64 -10.26 20.33
N LYS A 78 18.58 -9.97 21.09
CA LYS A 78 17.21 -10.34 20.71
C LYS A 78 16.78 -9.55 19.48
N VAL A 79 16.65 -10.23 18.35
CA VAL A 79 16.06 -9.65 17.15
C VAL A 79 14.57 -9.40 17.37
N LEU A 80 14.18 -8.13 17.36
CA LEU A 80 12.77 -7.76 17.45
C LEU A 80 12.06 -8.14 16.13
N PRO A 81 10.84 -8.70 16.21
CA PRO A 81 10.05 -8.97 15.01
C PRO A 81 9.61 -7.65 14.36
N PRO A 82 9.23 -7.69 13.06
CA PRO A 82 8.63 -6.55 12.39
C PRO A 82 7.55 -5.91 13.25
N ARG A 83 7.54 -4.56 13.34
CA ARG A 83 6.31 -3.91 13.80
C ARG A 83 5.21 -4.44 12.89
N LYS A 84 4.14 -4.98 13.46
CA LYS A 84 2.90 -5.11 12.69
C LYS A 84 2.63 -3.72 12.14
N ILE A 85 2.88 -3.52 10.85
CA ILE A 85 2.39 -2.35 10.16
C ILE A 85 0.91 -2.38 10.47
N GLN A 86 0.40 -1.33 11.12
CA GLN A 86 -1.04 -1.17 11.27
C GLN A 86 -1.54 -0.87 9.86
N TYR A 87 -1.70 -1.94 9.08
CA TYR A 87 -2.26 -1.90 7.76
C TYR A 87 -3.64 -1.25 7.92
N LYS A 88 -3.83 -0.05 7.35
CA LYS A 88 -5.14 0.61 7.39
C LYS A 88 -6.09 -0.34 6.67
N PHE A 89 -7.19 -0.70 7.34
CA PHE A 89 -8.16 -1.68 6.83
C PHE A 89 -7.57 -3.06 6.50
N GLY A 90 -6.42 -3.41 7.09
CA GLY A 90 -5.75 -4.68 6.86
C GLY A 90 -5.01 -4.79 5.54
N SER A 91 -4.97 -3.75 4.69
CA SER A 91 -4.35 -3.77 3.35
C SER A 91 -2.82 -3.87 3.37
N SER A 92 -2.25 -4.81 2.60
CA SER A 92 -0.79 -4.88 2.37
C SER A 92 -0.34 -4.13 1.12
N ILE A 93 -1.27 -3.67 0.29
CA ILE A 93 -1.00 -2.94 -0.96
C ILE A 93 -1.14 -1.42 -0.75
N LEU A 94 -2.19 -0.98 -0.06
CA LEU A 94 -2.55 0.43 0.06
C LEU A 94 -2.16 1.05 1.41
N LYS A 95 -1.76 2.32 1.33
CA LYS A 95 -1.60 3.21 2.49
C LYS A 95 -2.88 4.00 2.75
N GLY A 96 -2.99 4.60 3.94
CA GLY A 96 -4.17 5.39 4.33
C GLY A 96 -4.54 6.54 3.39
N THR A 97 -3.54 7.17 2.76
CA THR A 97 -3.76 8.22 1.75
C THR A 97 -4.50 7.73 0.51
N HIS A 98 -4.27 6.49 0.08
CA HIS A 98 -4.98 5.90 -1.06
C HIS A 98 -6.45 5.68 -0.74
N PHE A 99 -6.76 5.19 0.46
CA PHE A 99 -8.16 5.03 0.90
C PHE A 99 -8.91 6.36 0.96
N ASN A 100 -8.24 7.43 1.39
CA ASN A 100 -8.83 8.78 1.41
C ASN A 100 -9.10 9.27 -0.02
N LEU A 101 -8.18 9.06 -0.96
CA LEU A 101 -8.36 9.40 -2.37
C LEU A 101 -9.52 8.61 -3.01
N ILE A 102 -9.58 7.30 -2.75
CA ILE A 102 -10.68 6.44 -3.21
C ILE A 102 -12.02 6.94 -2.65
N SER A 103 -12.08 7.30 -1.37
CA SER A 103 -13.28 7.85 -0.73
C SER A 103 -13.74 9.12 -1.43
N TYR A 104 -12.80 10.03 -1.73
CA TYR A 104 -13.07 11.23 -2.50
C TYR A 104 -13.65 10.92 -3.89
N TRP A 105 -13.15 9.89 -4.58
CA TRP A 105 -13.68 9.47 -5.87
C TRP A 105 -15.07 8.83 -5.79
N ILE A 106 -15.39 8.14 -4.69
CA ILE A 106 -16.75 7.61 -4.48
C ILE A 106 -17.74 8.78 -4.36
N ASP A 107 -17.33 9.89 -3.74
CA ASP A 107 -18.13 11.12 -3.61
C ASP A 107 -18.01 12.04 -4.85
N ASN A 108 -17.81 11.47 -6.04
CA ASN A 108 -17.69 12.20 -7.31
C ASN A 108 -16.52 13.20 -7.39
N GLY A 109 -15.49 13.02 -6.59
CA GLY A 109 -14.24 13.76 -6.67
C GLY A 109 -13.49 13.55 -7.99
N GLN A 110 -12.54 14.45 -8.25
CA GLN A 110 -11.69 14.49 -9.45
C GLN A 110 -10.35 13.78 -9.22
N GLU A 111 -9.50 13.72 -10.24
CA GLU A 111 -8.15 13.11 -10.23
C GLU A 111 -7.10 13.92 -9.44
N VAL A 112 -7.51 14.62 -8.38
CA VAL A 112 -6.65 15.41 -7.50
C VAL A 112 -6.67 14.86 -6.09
N LEU A 113 -5.54 15.01 -5.38
CA LEU A 113 -5.50 14.69 -3.97
C LEU A 113 -6.42 15.66 -3.20
N PRO A 114 -7.37 15.15 -2.41
CA PRO A 114 -8.19 16.01 -1.58
C PRO A 114 -7.31 16.65 -0.48
N ASN A 115 -7.64 17.88 -0.10
CA ASN A 115 -7.14 18.45 1.17
C ASN A 115 -7.50 17.49 2.32
N PRO A 116 -6.67 17.39 3.39
CA PRO A 116 -6.80 16.35 4.41
C PRO A 116 -8.26 16.18 4.85
N LEU A 117 -8.85 15.07 4.40
CA LEU A 117 -10.23 14.72 4.66
C LEU A 117 -10.40 14.43 6.15
N GLU A 118 -11.51 14.93 6.69
CA GLU A 118 -12.08 14.50 7.95
C GLU A 118 -12.13 12.96 8.03
N ASP A 119 -12.04 12.43 9.24
CA ASP A 119 -11.96 10.99 9.47
C ASP A 119 -13.09 10.24 8.77
N GLY A 120 -12.73 9.20 8.00
CA GLY A 120 -13.44 8.83 6.77
C GLY A 120 -14.90 8.38 6.92
N GLN A 121 -15.74 8.85 5.97
CA GLN A 121 -17.16 8.48 5.79
C GLN A 121 -17.39 7.02 5.38
N TYR A 122 -16.32 6.32 4.99
CA TYR A 122 -16.39 4.94 4.52
C TYR A 122 -15.52 4.03 5.38
N GLU A 123 -16.03 2.83 5.63
CA GLU A 123 -15.29 1.69 6.13
C GLU A 123 -14.94 0.75 4.97
N PHE A 124 -13.69 0.27 4.97
CA PHE A 124 -13.19 -0.68 3.99
C PHE A 124 -12.95 -2.01 4.68
N ASN A 125 -13.69 -3.04 4.28
CA ASN A 125 -13.55 -4.39 4.82
C ASN A 125 -12.85 -5.28 3.80
N LEU A 126 -11.63 -5.73 4.11
CA LEU A 126 -10.85 -6.61 3.24
C LEU A 126 -11.55 -7.98 3.10
N LEU A 127 -12.12 -8.24 1.93
CA LEU A 127 -12.79 -9.49 1.60
C LEU A 127 -11.79 -10.56 1.13
N LEU A 128 -10.92 -10.17 0.21
CA LEU A 128 -10.02 -11.06 -0.49
C LEU A 128 -8.64 -10.42 -0.64
N ARG A 129 -7.59 -11.22 -0.47
CA ARG A 129 -6.22 -10.92 -0.90
C ARG A 129 -5.67 -12.10 -1.69
N GLY A 130 -5.15 -11.87 -2.89
CA GLY A 130 -4.63 -12.92 -3.77
C GLY A 130 -3.58 -13.81 -3.08
N SER A 131 -2.57 -13.19 -2.47
CA SER A 131 -1.51 -13.91 -1.73
C SER A 131 -2.00 -14.69 -0.50
N ARG A 132 -3.21 -14.42 0.02
CA ARG A 132 -3.82 -15.12 1.15
C ARG A 132 -4.85 -16.17 0.72
N ASP A 133 -5.64 -15.84 -0.29
CA ASP A 133 -6.91 -16.50 -0.58
C ASP A 133 -6.96 -17.16 -1.97
N GLY A 134 -6.02 -16.83 -2.87
CA GLY A 134 -5.97 -17.35 -4.23
C GLY A 134 -6.27 -16.30 -5.32
N PHE A 135 -5.85 -16.62 -6.54
CA PHE A 135 -5.91 -15.74 -7.72
C PHE A 135 -6.94 -16.19 -8.77
N GLU A 136 -7.75 -17.21 -8.46
CA GLU A 136 -8.68 -17.79 -9.42
C GLU A 136 -10.08 -17.14 -9.31
N PRO A 137 -10.86 -17.09 -10.40
CA PRO A 137 -12.23 -16.56 -10.38
C PRO A 137 -13.10 -17.17 -9.27
N LYS A 138 -12.96 -18.47 -9.02
CA LYS A 138 -13.69 -19.18 -7.95
C LYS A 138 -13.45 -18.58 -6.56
N ASP A 139 -12.24 -18.12 -6.27
CA ASP A 139 -11.88 -17.56 -4.95
C ASP A 139 -12.52 -16.19 -4.78
N PHE A 140 -12.54 -15.41 -5.87
CA PHE A 140 -13.24 -14.12 -5.94
C PHE A 140 -14.74 -14.30 -5.75
N HIS A 141 -15.39 -15.19 -6.49
CA HIS A 141 -16.82 -15.40 -6.36
C HIS A 141 -17.21 -15.87 -4.96
N LEU A 142 -16.42 -16.76 -4.35
CA LEU A 142 -16.66 -17.25 -3.00
C LEU A 142 -16.64 -16.12 -1.95
N LYS A 143 -15.74 -15.14 -2.10
CA LYS A 143 -15.51 -14.09 -1.09
C LYS A 143 -16.22 -12.77 -1.39
N CYS A 144 -16.40 -12.44 -2.66
CA CYS A 144 -16.82 -11.11 -3.12
C CYS A 144 -18.27 -11.05 -3.62
N ASN A 145 -18.86 -12.18 -4.04
CA ASN A 145 -20.25 -12.16 -4.50
C ASN A 145 -21.20 -11.75 -3.36
N ASN A 146 -22.23 -10.98 -3.72
CA ASN A 146 -23.27 -10.48 -2.81
C ASN A 146 -22.77 -9.60 -1.65
N LYS A 147 -21.56 -9.01 -1.75
CA LYS A 147 -21.03 -8.11 -0.71
C LYS A 147 -21.41 -6.64 -0.87
N GLY A 148 -22.23 -6.30 -1.87
CA GLY A 148 -22.55 -4.90 -2.15
C GLY A 148 -21.36 -4.18 -2.80
N ALA A 149 -21.24 -2.88 -2.51
CA ALA A 149 -20.24 -2.03 -3.13
C ALA A 149 -18.83 -2.52 -2.79
N THR A 150 -17.96 -2.60 -3.80
CA THR A 150 -16.60 -3.10 -3.64
C THR A 150 -15.60 -2.31 -4.47
N ILE A 151 -14.35 -2.31 -4.03
CA ILE A 151 -13.23 -1.84 -4.84
C ILE A 151 -12.19 -2.94 -4.98
N VAL A 152 -11.74 -3.14 -6.22
CA VAL A 152 -10.68 -4.07 -6.59
C VAL A 152 -9.39 -3.27 -6.76
N ILE A 153 -8.32 -3.71 -6.11
CA ILE A 153 -6.99 -3.13 -6.16
C ILE A 153 -6.02 -4.20 -6.68
N ILE A 154 -5.35 -3.94 -7.79
CA ILE A 154 -4.38 -4.85 -8.40
C ILE A 154 -3.01 -4.17 -8.35
N LYS A 155 -2.04 -4.82 -7.71
CA LYS A 155 -0.63 -4.42 -7.77
C LYS A 155 0.04 -5.14 -8.93
N LEU A 156 0.59 -4.38 -9.86
CA LEU A 156 1.28 -4.95 -11.02
C LEU A 156 2.68 -5.46 -10.63
N LYS A 157 3.10 -6.52 -11.30
CA LYS A 157 4.43 -7.11 -11.11
C LYS A 157 5.52 -6.25 -11.74
N ASN A 158 6.66 -6.16 -11.04
CA ASN A 158 7.83 -5.37 -11.45
C ASN A 158 7.57 -3.88 -11.69
N LEU A 159 6.44 -3.35 -11.22
CA LEU A 159 6.07 -1.95 -11.33
C LEU A 159 5.59 -1.43 -9.97
N GLU A 160 5.93 -0.19 -9.63
CA GLU A 160 5.31 0.50 -8.49
C GLU A 160 3.91 1.05 -8.84
N LYS A 161 3.19 0.38 -9.75
CA LYS A 161 1.90 0.81 -10.30
C LYS A 161 0.79 -0.10 -9.78
N MET A 162 -0.31 0.53 -9.38
CA MET A 162 -1.55 -0.13 -9.01
C MET A 162 -2.65 0.32 -9.96
N ILE A 163 -3.49 -0.63 -10.34
CA ILE A 163 -4.69 -0.39 -11.14
C ILE A 163 -5.89 -1.00 -10.41
N GLY A 164 -7.10 -0.62 -10.80
CA GLY A 164 -8.28 -1.16 -10.14
C GLY A 164 -9.58 -0.54 -10.61
N GLY A 165 -10.65 -0.92 -9.92
CA GLY A 165 -11.98 -0.38 -10.21
C GLY A 165 -12.95 -0.52 -9.06
N TYR A 166 -13.91 0.40 -9.01
CA TYR A 166 -14.99 0.45 -8.05
C TYR A 166 -16.30 -0.01 -8.69
N ASN A 167 -16.94 -1.00 -8.07
CA ASN A 167 -18.27 -1.47 -8.41
C ASN A 167 -19.23 -1.04 -7.28
N PRO A 168 -20.12 -0.06 -7.52
CA PRO A 168 -21.09 0.40 -6.51
C PRO A 168 -22.28 -0.57 -6.30
N ILE A 169 -22.39 -1.62 -7.11
CA ILE A 169 -23.52 -2.56 -7.09
C ILE A 169 -23.14 -3.75 -6.22
N LYS A 170 -23.16 -4.97 -6.76
CA LYS A 170 -22.66 -6.21 -6.17
C LYS A 170 -22.23 -7.14 -7.30
N TRP A 171 -21.24 -7.98 -7.05
CA TRP A 171 -20.90 -9.11 -7.92
C TRP A 171 -21.88 -10.26 -7.70
N ASN A 172 -22.27 -10.94 -8.77
CA ASN A 172 -23.06 -12.17 -8.69
C ASN A 172 -22.49 -13.31 -9.56
N GLY A 173 -21.55 -13.02 -10.48
CA GLY A 173 -21.12 -13.99 -11.50
C GLY A 173 -22.27 -14.33 -12.46
N SER A 174 -23.07 -13.33 -12.84
CA SER A 174 -24.28 -13.51 -13.63
C SER A 174 -24.07 -13.72 -15.13
N ASN A 175 -22.83 -13.65 -15.63
CA ASN A 175 -22.47 -13.67 -17.06
C ASN A 175 -23.14 -12.54 -17.85
N ARG A 176 -23.24 -11.36 -17.24
CA ARG A 176 -23.86 -10.18 -17.84
C ARG A 176 -23.03 -8.94 -17.57
N PHE A 177 -23.27 -7.92 -18.37
CA PHE A 177 -22.86 -6.58 -18.01
C PHE A 177 -23.88 -5.96 -17.05
N LEU A 178 -23.40 -5.19 -16.07
CA LEU A 178 -24.25 -4.45 -15.13
C LEU A 178 -24.12 -2.96 -15.36
N ASN A 179 -25.25 -2.26 -15.22
CA ASN A 179 -25.35 -0.84 -15.50
C ASN A 179 -24.90 0.01 -14.32
N SER A 180 -24.04 1.00 -14.57
CA SER A 180 -23.60 1.94 -13.53
C SER A 180 -23.05 3.24 -14.11
N ASP A 181 -23.51 4.37 -13.61
CA ASP A 181 -22.94 5.70 -13.85
C ASP A 181 -21.89 6.09 -12.80
N LYS A 182 -21.85 5.38 -11.67
CA LYS A 182 -20.97 5.65 -10.52
C LYS A 182 -19.72 4.76 -10.47
N SER A 183 -19.64 3.75 -11.32
CA SER A 183 -18.42 2.94 -11.44
C SER A 183 -17.26 3.79 -11.97
N PHE A 184 -16.05 3.43 -11.57
CA PHE A 184 -14.83 4.04 -12.07
C PHE A 184 -13.70 3.02 -12.05
N ILE A 185 -12.76 3.17 -12.97
CA ILE A 185 -11.47 2.47 -12.95
C ILE A 185 -10.36 3.49 -12.77
N PHE A 186 -9.20 3.06 -12.27
CA PHE A 186 -8.13 3.98 -11.92
C PHE A 186 -6.75 3.37 -12.07
N SER A 187 -5.75 4.24 -12.04
CA SER A 187 -4.34 3.89 -11.93
C SER A 187 -3.61 4.92 -11.08
N PHE A 188 -2.71 4.47 -10.21
CA PHE A 188 -1.76 5.33 -9.49
C PHE A 188 -0.53 4.54 -9.05
N SER A 189 0.51 5.23 -8.58
CA SER A 189 1.67 4.57 -7.95
C SER A 189 1.62 4.64 -6.43
N ASN A 190 2.53 3.92 -5.77
CA ASN A 190 2.66 3.90 -4.31
C ASN A 190 2.94 5.29 -3.67
N ASN A 191 3.50 6.21 -4.45
CA ASN A 191 3.72 7.60 -4.07
C ASN A 191 2.85 8.55 -4.90
N LEU A 192 1.66 8.85 -4.36
CA LEU A 192 0.66 9.71 -5.00
C LEU A 192 1.15 11.14 -5.30
N GLN A 193 2.16 11.65 -4.60
CA GLN A 193 2.64 13.03 -4.80
C GLN A 193 3.50 13.20 -6.06
N SER A 194 4.16 12.14 -6.51
CA SER A 194 5.11 12.19 -7.62
C SER A 194 4.69 11.33 -8.82
N SER A 195 3.50 10.74 -8.77
CA SER A 195 2.98 9.85 -9.80
C SER A 195 1.77 10.43 -10.50
N LYS A 196 1.64 10.14 -11.80
CA LYS A 196 0.39 10.38 -12.52
C LYS A 196 -0.73 9.56 -11.88
N ILE A 197 -1.77 10.26 -11.42
CA ILE A 197 -3.01 9.69 -10.95
C ILE A 197 -3.97 9.69 -12.14
N ILE A 198 -4.66 8.57 -12.37
CA ILE A 198 -5.67 8.44 -13.42
C ILE A 198 -6.96 7.99 -12.76
N LEU A 199 -8.03 8.75 -12.99
CA LEU A 199 -9.39 8.39 -12.66
C LEU A 199 -10.20 8.35 -13.96
N SER A 200 -10.70 7.17 -14.31
CA SER A 200 -11.45 6.95 -15.53
C SER A 200 -12.89 6.62 -15.17
N ARG A 201 -13.82 7.47 -15.58
CA ARG A 201 -15.25 7.33 -15.31
C ARG A 201 -15.94 6.62 -16.47
N VAL A 202 -17.09 6.02 -16.19
CA VAL A 202 -17.90 5.37 -17.22
C VAL A 202 -18.39 6.40 -18.24
N LYS A 203 -18.28 6.06 -19.53
CA LYS A 203 -18.83 6.82 -20.65
C LYS A 203 -20.14 6.21 -21.16
N HIS A 204 -20.25 4.89 -21.08
CA HIS A 204 -21.42 4.10 -21.47
C HIS A 204 -21.86 3.25 -20.28
N ASP A 205 -22.94 3.68 -19.63
CA ASP A 205 -23.43 3.12 -18.37
C ASP A 205 -23.99 1.70 -18.51
N ASP A 206 -24.46 1.31 -19.68
CA ASP A 206 -25.05 -0.01 -19.99
C ASP A 206 -24.10 -1.22 -19.86
N SER A 207 -22.79 -0.96 -19.82
CA SER A 207 -21.76 -2.00 -19.77
C SER A 207 -20.65 -1.71 -18.76
N ALA A 208 -20.95 -0.98 -17.68
CA ALA A 208 -19.95 -0.52 -16.72
C ALA A 208 -19.20 -1.66 -16.03
N VAL A 209 -19.89 -2.75 -15.66
CA VAL A 209 -19.29 -3.87 -14.93
C VAL A 209 -19.46 -5.15 -15.73
N SER A 210 -18.40 -5.92 -15.91
CA SER A 210 -18.44 -7.28 -16.48
C SER A 210 -18.58 -8.28 -15.34
N ASP A 211 -19.82 -8.70 -15.05
CA ASP A 211 -20.17 -9.66 -13.99
C ASP A 211 -20.12 -11.11 -14.51
N ASP A 212 -18.99 -11.46 -15.13
CA ASP A 212 -18.69 -12.78 -15.67
C ASP A 212 -18.35 -13.79 -14.55
N ASN A 213 -18.60 -15.09 -14.80
CA ASN A 213 -18.32 -16.17 -13.85
C ASN A 213 -16.94 -16.84 -14.02
N ASP A 214 -16.13 -16.34 -14.96
CA ASP A 214 -14.83 -16.89 -15.31
C ASP A 214 -13.82 -15.75 -15.54
N ARG A 215 -13.06 -15.78 -16.65
CA ARG A 215 -11.87 -14.91 -16.80
C ARG A 215 -12.18 -13.47 -17.16
N ASN A 216 -13.41 -13.16 -17.58
CA ASN A 216 -13.80 -11.80 -17.98
C ASN A 216 -14.40 -10.99 -16.82
N GLN A 217 -14.29 -11.47 -15.58
CA GLN A 217 -14.75 -10.71 -14.41
C GLN A 217 -13.99 -9.37 -14.32
N GLY A 218 -14.71 -8.25 -14.25
CA GLY A 218 -14.11 -6.93 -14.09
C GLY A 218 -15.00 -5.77 -14.52
N PHE A 219 -14.45 -4.84 -15.29
CA PHE A 219 -15.05 -3.54 -15.62
C PHE A 219 -15.06 -3.32 -17.12
N GLY A 220 -16.17 -2.78 -17.63
CA GLY A 220 -16.34 -2.48 -19.05
C GLY A 220 -16.38 -3.74 -19.92
N ARG A 221 -16.35 -3.55 -21.24
CA ARG A 221 -16.17 -4.64 -22.23
C ARG A 221 -14.69 -4.94 -22.45
N GLY A 222 -13.92 -4.95 -21.38
CA GLY A 222 -12.47 -5.16 -21.40
C GLY A 222 -11.65 -3.98 -20.93
N ASP A 223 -12.27 -2.92 -20.41
CA ASP A 223 -11.58 -1.80 -19.77
C ASP A 223 -10.71 -2.24 -18.60
N LEU A 224 -11.15 -3.26 -17.85
CA LEU A 224 -10.28 -4.00 -16.94
C LEU A 224 -10.85 -5.40 -16.69
N TYR A 225 -10.20 -6.44 -17.22
CA TYR A 225 -10.48 -7.83 -16.85
C TYR A 225 -9.43 -8.33 -15.85
N ILE A 226 -9.90 -8.75 -14.66
CA ILE A 226 -9.04 -9.08 -13.53
C ILE A 226 -8.23 -10.35 -13.82
N PHE A 227 -8.90 -11.45 -14.19
CA PHE A 227 -8.27 -12.78 -14.31
C PHE A 227 -7.73 -13.09 -15.72
N LYS A 228 -8.23 -12.38 -16.74
CA LYS A 228 -7.60 -12.32 -18.07
C LYS A 228 -6.34 -11.45 -18.07
N GLN A 229 -6.18 -10.61 -17.04
CA GLN A 229 -5.05 -9.68 -16.85
C GLN A 229 -4.85 -8.76 -18.06
N SER A 230 -5.96 -8.18 -18.52
CA SER A 230 -6.00 -7.32 -19.70
C SER A 230 -6.85 -6.07 -19.49
N CYS A 231 -6.53 -4.97 -20.15
CA CYS A 231 -7.27 -3.71 -20.10
C CYS A 231 -7.21 -2.98 -21.45
N LYS A 232 -8.36 -2.50 -21.96
CA LYS A 232 -8.49 -1.77 -23.22
C LYS A 232 -9.57 -0.70 -23.08
N LEU A 233 -9.32 0.52 -23.53
CA LEU A 233 -10.32 1.58 -23.46
C LEU A 233 -11.51 1.29 -24.39
N VAL A 234 -12.69 1.04 -23.81
CA VAL A 234 -13.93 0.78 -24.56
C VAL A 234 -15.10 1.56 -23.97
N ASN A 235 -15.46 1.30 -22.72
CA ASN A 235 -16.65 1.87 -22.06
C ASN A 235 -16.34 2.99 -21.09
N TYR A 236 -15.06 3.20 -20.76
CA TYR A 236 -14.62 4.25 -19.85
C TYR A 236 -14.00 5.45 -20.59
N SER A 237 -13.66 6.52 -19.89
CA SER A 237 -13.22 7.79 -20.48
C SER A 237 -11.73 7.84 -20.83
N THR A 238 -10.90 7.05 -20.16
CA THR A 238 -9.43 7.17 -20.22
C THR A 238 -8.73 5.84 -19.95
N GLU A 239 -7.62 5.58 -20.63
CA GLU A 239 -6.76 4.41 -20.38
C GLU A 239 -6.08 4.47 -19.01
N ILE A 240 -6.04 3.33 -18.31
CA ILE A 240 -5.39 3.20 -17.00
C ILE A 240 -4.01 2.53 -17.06
N HIS A 241 -3.67 1.91 -18.18
CA HIS A 241 -2.40 1.23 -18.39
C HIS A 241 -1.97 1.36 -19.84
N ASP A 242 -0.66 1.49 -20.05
CA ASP A 242 -0.08 1.77 -21.37
C ASP A 242 0.01 0.51 -22.26
N SER A 243 -0.21 -0.66 -21.67
CA SER A 243 -0.23 -1.97 -22.34
C SER A 243 -1.61 -2.60 -22.21
N GLU A 244 -2.02 -3.38 -23.21
CA GLU A 244 -3.29 -4.11 -23.16
C GLU A 244 -3.29 -5.26 -22.16
N ASN A 245 -2.11 -5.75 -21.76
CA ASN A 245 -1.93 -6.86 -20.83
C ASN A 245 -1.02 -6.47 -19.68
N PHE A 246 -1.21 -7.11 -18.53
CA PHE A 246 -0.41 -6.92 -17.34
C PHE A 246 -0.18 -8.25 -16.60
N GLU A 247 0.77 -8.25 -15.66
CA GLU A 247 0.95 -9.36 -14.72
C GLU A 247 0.62 -8.90 -13.30
N ILE A 248 -0.19 -9.69 -12.59
CA ILE A 248 -0.53 -9.44 -11.19
C ILE A 248 0.61 -9.89 -10.28
N TYR A 249 1.08 -9.00 -9.40
CA TYR A 249 1.91 -9.36 -8.25
C TYR A 249 1.05 -9.79 -7.06
N ASP A 250 0.04 -8.98 -6.73
CA ASP A 250 -0.99 -9.29 -5.74
C ASP A 250 -2.24 -8.47 -6.04
N TYR A 251 -3.39 -8.83 -5.48
CA TYR A 251 -4.60 -8.03 -5.56
C TYR A 251 -5.42 -8.12 -4.27
N GLU A 252 -6.17 -7.08 -3.97
CA GLU A 252 -7.06 -6.99 -2.82
C GLU A 252 -8.44 -6.52 -3.26
N VAL A 253 -9.48 -7.05 -2.62
CA VAL A 253 -10.86 -6.62 -2.82
C VAL A 253 -11.44 -6.20 -1.48
N PHE A 254 -11.96 -4.98 -1.42
CA PHE A 254 -12.59 -4.44 -0.23
C PHE A 254 -14.08 -4.24 -0.46
N GLN A 255 -14.90 -4.65 0.50
CA GLN A 255 -16.26 -4.14 0.64
C GLN A 255 -16.20 -2.71 1.16
N ILE A 256 -17.08 -1.85 0.66
CA ILE A 256 -17.20 -0.47 1.08
C ILE A 256 -18.54 -0.29 1.78
N ILE A 257 -18.51 0.23 3.01
CA ILE A 257 -19.69 0.53 3.81
C ILE A 257 -19.65 2.02 4.15
N LYS A 258 -20.73 2.75 3.86
CA LYS A 258 -20.88 4.13 4.30
C LYS A 258 -21.26 4.15 5.78
N LYS A 259 -20.56 4.95 6.58
CA LYS A 259 -20.84 5.16 8.01
C LYS A 259 -22.05 6.06 8.22
#